data_AF-A0A8T9T0J1-F1
#
_entry.id   AF-A0A8T9T0J1-F1
#
_cell.length_a   1.000
_cell.length_b   1.000
_cell.length_c   1.000
_cell.angle_alpha   90.00
_cell.angle_beta   90.00
_cell.angle_gamma   90.00
#
_symmetry.space_group_name_H-M   'P 1'
#
loop_
_entity.id
_entity.type
_entity.pdbx_description
1 polymer ?
#
loop_
_entity_poly.entity_id
_entity_poly.type
_entity_poly.pdbx_seq_one_letter_code
_entity_poly.pdbx_strand_id
1 'polypeptide(L)'
;MIATPESLGVEGSVVAAVQWLKLAVEAVGACIIGLGVLIAGGQFVWALLRRQSANFNAIRLMLARYLAVALEFQLGADVLSTAIAPGWEEIVKLGAIAVIRTALNYFLSIEMKEESASEHEEKVAAQASGEG
;
A
#
# COMPACT_ATOMS: atom_id res chain seq x y z
N MET A 1 34.44 -29.20 6.10
CA MET A 1 33.19 -29.35 6.87
C MET A 1 32.20 -30.01 5.92
N ILE A 2 31.96 -31.32 6.09
CA ILE A 2 31.15 -32.14 5.17
C ILE A 2 29.69 -31.95 5.57
N ALA A 3 28.88 -31.32 4.72
CA ALA A 3 27.43 -31.24 4.93
C ALA A 3 26.84 -32.66 4.90
N THR A 4 26.11 -33.04 5.95
CA THR A 4 25.39 -34.31 5.99
C THR A 4 24.17 -34.24 5.06
N PRO A 5 23.77 -35.35 4.39
CA PRO A 5 22.63 -35.37 3.46
C PRO A 5 21.29 -34.99 4.11
N GLU A 6 21.18 -35.05 5.44
CA GLU A 6 20.02 -34.60 6.23
C GLU A 6 19.82 -33.07 6.19
N SER A 7 20.89 -32.25 6.12
CA SER A 7 20.76 -30.78 6.21
C SER A 7 20.12 -30.18 4.95
N LEU A 8 20.32 -30.80 3.79
CA LEU A 8 19.71 -30.40 2.51
C LEU A 8 18.17 -30.55 2.50
N GLY A 9 17.63 -31.53 3.23
CA GLY A 9 16.19 -31.78 3.32
C GLY A 9 15.47 -30.87 4.32
N VAL A 10 16.10 -30.62 5.48
CA VAL A 10 15.52 -29.77 6.53
C VAL A 10 15.51 -28.30 6.11
N GLU A 11 16.61 -27.80 5.53
CA GLU A 11 16.68 -26.42 5.01
C GLU A 11 15.62 -26.18 3.92
N GLY A 12 15.49 -27.11 2.96
CA GLY A 12 14.48 -27.02 1.90
C GLY A 12 13.04 -27.04 2.45
N SER A 13 12.78 -27.85 3.48
CA SER A 13 11.45 -27.94 4.11
C SER A 13 11.09 -26.65 4.87
N VAL A 14 12.06 -26.06 5.58
CA VAL A 14 11.87 -24.78 6.30
C VAL A 14 11.62 -23.64 5.30
N VAL A 15 12.42 -23.56 4.23
CA VAL A 15 12.25 -22.54 3.18
C VAL A 15 10.87 -22.66 2.53
N ALA A 16 10.43 -23.87 2.17
CA ALA A 16 9.10 -24.09 1.58
C ALA A 16 7.97 -23.67 2.54
N ALA A 17 8.06 -24.04 3.82
CA ALA A 17 7.06 -23.66 4.81
C ALA A 17 6.97 -22.13 4.98
N VAL A 18 8.13 -21.46 5.01
CA VAL A 18 8.21 -20.01 5.11
C VAL A 18 7.66 -19.32 3.86
N GLN A 19 7.92 -19.85 2.65
CA GLN A 19 7.35 -19.32 1.41
C GLN A 19 5.82 -19.43 1.37
N TRP A 20 5.25 -20.56 1.81
CA TRP A 20 3.81 -20.72 1.93
C TRP A 20 3.20 -19.73 2.93
N LEU A 21 3.87 -19.52 4.06
CA LEU A 21 3.44 -18.56 5.06
C LEU A 21 3.51 -17.12 4.52
N LYS A 22 4.58 -16.76 3.81
CA LYS A 22 4.72 -15.45 3.14
C LYS A 22 3.55 -15.22 2.19
N LEU A 23 3.28 -16.18 1.31
CA LEU A 23 2.19 -16.10 0.34
C LEU A 23 0.83 -15.92 1.03
N ALA A 24 0.59 -16.63 2.13
CA ALA A 24 -0.63 -16.48 2.92
C ALA A 24 -0.78 -15.07 3.51
N VAL A 25 0.31 -14.51 4.06
CA VAL A 25 0.33 -13.16 4.63
C VAL A 25 0.12 -12.09 3.54
N GLU A 26 0.76 -12.24 2.39
CA GLU A 26 0.54 -11.37 1.23
C GLU A 26 -0.90 -11.41 0.74
N ALA A 27 -1.49 -12.61 0.66
CA ALA A 27 -2.88 -12.79 0.25
C ALA A 27 -3.84 -12.10 1.21
N VAL A 28 -3.62 -12.22 2.53
CA VAL A 28 -4.43 -11.51 3.54
C VAL A 28 -4.31 -10.00 3.36
N GLY A 29 -3.10 -9.46 3.21
CA GLY A 29 -2.88 -8.04 2.94
C GLY A 29 -3.60 -7.57 1.68
N ALA A 30 -3.49 -8.33 0.59
CA ALA A 30 -4.18 -8.04 -0.68
C ALA A 30 -5.72 -8.05 -0.53
N CYS A 31 -6.27 -9.00 0.22
CA CYS A 31 -7.71 -9.06 0.52
C CYS A 31 -8.18 -7.83 1.30
N ILE A 32 -7.41 -7.38 2.31
CA ILE A 32 -7.74 -6.19 3.11
C ILE A 32 -7.74 -4.93 2.23
N ILE A 33 -6.75 -4.78 1.35
CA ILE A 33 -6.71 -3.68 0.37
C ILE A 33 -7.95 -3.74 -0.53
N GLY A 34 -8.24 -4.91 -1.11
CA GLY A 34 -9.37 -5.12 -1.99
C GLY A 34 -10.70 -4.74 -1.35
N LEU A 35 -10.92 -5.18 -0.10
CA LEU A 35 -12.13 -4.82 0.66
C LEU A 35 -12.23 -3.31 0.90
N GLY A 36 -11.13 -2.67 1.32
CA GLY A 36 -11.09 -1.23 1.54
C GLY A 36 -11.43 -0.43 0.27
N VAL A 37 -10.86 -0.83 -0.87
CA VAL A 37 -11.11 -0.23 -2.19
C VAL A 37 -12.56 -0.42 -2.62
N LEU A 38 -13.11 -1.63 -2.49
CA LEU A 38 -14.51 -1.90 -2.87
C LEU A 38 -15.50 -1.06 -2.05
N ILE A 39 -15.28 -0.96 -0.74
CA ILE A 39 -16.14 -0.17 0.15
C ILE A 39 -16.01 1.32 -0.18
N ALA A 40 -14.77 1.83 -0.31
CA ALA A 40 -14.52 3.25 -0.58
C ALA A 40 -15.08 3.66 -1.95
N GLY A 41 -14.85 2.84 -2.97
CA GLY A 41 -15.36 3.06 -4.32
C GLY A 41 -16.90 3.02 -4.36
N GLY A 42 -17.52 2.05 -3.68
CA GLY A 42 -18.98 1.99 -3.58
C GLY A 42 -19.59 3.24 -2.94
N GLN A 43 -19.01 3.71 -1.83
CA GLN A 43 -19.47 4.95 -1.18
C GLN A 43 -19.25 6.18 -2.07
N PHE A 44 -18.12 6.26 -2.76
CA PHE A 44 -17.81 7.36 -3.66
C PHE A 44 -18.80 7.44 -4.83
N VAL A 45 -19.07 6.30 -5.49
CA VAL A 45 -20.04 6.22 -6.59
C VAL A 45 -21.44 6.59 -6.11
N TRP A 46 -21.87 6.07 -4.96
CA TRP A 46 -23.19 6.37 -4.40
C TRP A 46 -23.35 7.86 -4.07
N ALA A 47 -22.32 8.48 -3.50
CA ALA A 47 -22.30 9.90 -3.20
C ALA A 47 -22.41 10.76 -4.46
N LEU A 48 -21.66 10.40 -5.51
CA LEU A 48 -21.68 11.08 -6.79
C LEU A 48 -23.06 11.00 -7.45
N LEU A 49 -23.67 9.81 -7.45
CA LEU A 49 -25.00 9.58 -8.00
C LEU A 49 -26.10 10.35 -7.25
N ARG A 50 -25.98 10.51 -5.93
CA ARG A 50 -26.96 11.25 -5.11
C ARG A 50 -26.74 12.76 -5.07
N ARG A 51 -25.73 13.31 -5.78
CA ARG A 51 -25.33 14.74 -5.74
C ARG A 51 -25.24 15.30 -4.31
N GLN A 52 -24.94 14.44 -3.34
CA GLN A 52 -24.76 14.84 -1.95
C GLN A 52 -23.29 15.22 -1.76
N SER A 53 -23.00 16.24 -0.96
CA SER A 53 -21.64 16.48 -0.50
C SER A 53 -21.25 15.32 0.43
N ALA A 54 -20.76 14.22 -0.14
CA ALA A 54 -20.14 13.20 0.69
C ALA A 54 -18.99 13.81 1.43
N ASN A 55 -18.81 13.37 2.68
CA ASN A 55 -17.59 13.62 3.42
C ASN A 55 -16.47 12.80 2.75
N PHE A 56 -15.93 13.29 1.63
CA PHE A 56 -14.83 12.66 0.90
C PHE A 56 -13.65 12.37 1.84
N ASN A 57 -13.45 13.24 2.84
CA ASN A 57 -12.47 13.02 3.91
C ASN A 57 -12.75 11.75 4.72
N ALA A 58 -14.02 11.45 5.03
CA ALA A 58 -14.40 10.24 5.76
C ALA A 58 -14.14 8.96 4.95
N ILE A 59 -14.47 8.97 3.65
CA ILE A 59 -14.20 7.85 2.73
C ILE A 59 -12.68 7.63 2.61
N ARG A 60 -11.91 8.72 2.46
CA ARG A 60 -10.45 8.70 2.40
C ARG A 60 -9.82 8.15 3.69
N LEU A 61 -10.25 8.63 4.86
CA LEU A 61 -9.75 8.16 6.17
C LEU A 61 -10.06 6.68 6.40
N MET A 62 -11.25 6.23 5.98
CA MET A 62 -11.60 4.81 6.04
C MET A 62 -10.68 3.98 5.15
N LEU A 63 -10.48 4.36 3.88
CA LEU A 63 -9.56 3.67 2.97
C LEU A 63 -8.14 3.63 3.54
N ALA A 64 -7.66 4.76 4.08
CA ALA A 64 -6.34 4.84 4.71
C ALA A 64 -6.15 3.83 5.85
N ARG A 65 -7.19 3.55 6.65
CA ARG A 65 -7.14 2.50 7.69
C ARG A 65 -6.97 1.10 7.12
N TYR A 66 -7.70 0.76 6.05
CA TYR A 66 -7.53 -0.55 5.40
C TYR A 66 -6.13 -0.70 4.81
N LEU A 67 -5.61 0.35 4.17
CA LEU A 67 -4.26 0.35 3.63
C LEU A 67 -3.21 0.21 4.75
N ALA A 68 -3.36 0.93 5.86
CA ALA A 68 -2.45 0.83 7.00
C ALA A 68 -2.35 -0.60 7.55
N VAL A 69 -3.50 -1.25 7.78
CA VAL A 69 -3.51 -2.65 8.25
C VAL A 69 -2.86 -3.58 7.23
N ALA A 70 -3.19 -3.45 5.95
CA ALA A 70 -2.59 -4.29 4.91
C ALA A 70 -1.07 -4.11 4.82
N LEU A 71 -0.56 -2.90 5.05
CA LEU A 71 0.87 -2.62 5.08
C LEU A 71 1.58 -3.31 6.25
N GLU A 72 0.95 -3.46 7.41
CA GLU A 72 1.51 -4.23 8.52
C GLU A 72 1.69 -5.71 8.15
N PHE A 73 0.71 -6.30 7.46
CA PHE A 73 0.83 -7.68 6.95
C PHE A 73 1.93 -7.78 5.89
N GLN A 74 1.98 -6.86 4.93
CA GLN A 74 3.02 -6.87 3.91
C GLN A 74 4.43 -6.71 4.49
N LEU A 75 4.59 -5.84 5.49
CA LEU A 75 5.84 -5.71 6.23
C LEU A 75 6.23 -7.04 6.91
N GLY A 76 5.26 -7.76 7.48
CA GLY A 76 5.48 -9.10 8.02
C GLY A 76 5.96 -10.10 6.96
N ALA A 77 5.37 -10.07 5.75
CA ALA A 77 5.81 -10.89 4.62
C ALA A 77 7.23 -10.54 4.15
N ASP A 78 7.60 -9.26 4.17
CA ASP A 78 8.95 -8.78 3.83
C ASP A 78 9.99 -9.23 4.86
N VAL A 79 9.67 -9.14 6.15
CA VAL A 79 10.51 -9.68 7.24
C VAL A 79 10.70 -11.18 7.07
N LEU A 80 9.63 -11.91 6.74
CA LEU A 80 9.69 -13.34 6.51
C LEU A 80 10.57 -13.70 5.30
N SER A 81 10.50 -12.90 4.23
CA SER A 81 11.34 -13.06 3.04
C SER A 81 12.81 -12.83 3.35
N THR A 82 13.15 -11.83 4.16
CA THR A 82 14.54 -11.54 4.55
C THR A 82 15.11 -12.58 5.52
N ALA A 83 14.27 -13.30 6.27
CA ALA A 83 14.68 -14.35 7.19
C ALA A 83 15.17 -15.64 6.51
N ILE A 84 14.63 -15.99 5.33
CA ILE A 84 15.02 -17.21 4.58
C ILE A 84 15.91 -16.95 3.36
N ALA A 85 16.04 -15.70 2.93
CA ALA A 85 16.78 -15.33 1.74
C ALA A 85 18.03 -14.49 2.07
N PRO A 86 19.19 -15.09 2.37
CA PRO A 86 20.48 -14.43 2.20
C PRO A 86 20.95 -14.49 0.72
N GLY A 87 20.02 -14.59 -0.24
CA GLY A 87 20.31 -14.65 -1.68
C GLY A 87 20.18 -13.29 -2.35
N TRP A 88 21.26 -12.82 -2.99
CA TRP A 88 21.33 -11.51 -3.66
C TRP A 88 20.20 -11.22 -4.65
N GLU A 89 19.69 -12.24 -5.34
CA GLU A 89 18.68 -12.08 -6.39
C GLU A 89 17.27 -11.79 -5.85
N GLU A 90 16.91 -12.35 -4.70
CA GLU A 90 15.63 -12.06 -4.03
C GLU A 90 15.65 -10.69 -3.34
N ILE A 91 16.80 -10.30 -2.75
CA ILE A 91 17.00 -8.96 -2.20
C ILE A 91 16.82 -7.90 -3.29
N VAL A 92 17.37 -8.12 -4.49
CA VAL A 92 17.21 -7.20 -5.63
C VAL A 92 15.74 -7.10 -6.07
N LYS A 93 15.00 -8.21 -6.14
CA LYS A 93 13.57 -8.19 -6.50
C LYS A 93 12.73 -7.43 -5.47
N LEU A 94 12.95 -7.66 -4.18
CA LEU A 94 12.27 -6.93 -3.11
C LEU A 94 12.62 -5.44 -3.13
N GLY A 95 13.90 -5.12 -3.32
CA GLY A 95 14.37 -3.73 -3.46
C GLY A 95 13.70 -3.00 -4.63
N ALA A 96 13.56 -3.65 -5.78
CA ALA A 96 12.88 -3.08 -6.94
C ALA A 96 11.40 -2.74 -6.65
N ILE A 97 10.68 -3.64 -5.98
CA ILE A 97 9.26 -3.42 -5.62
C ILE A 97 9.13 -2.25 -4.63
N ALA A 98 10.00 -2.18 -3.62
CA ALA A 98 10.00 -1.12 -2.62
C ALA A 98 10.29 0.26 -3.25
N VAL A 99 11.23 0.33 -4.20
CA VAL A 99 11.54 1.57 -4.94
C VAL A 99 10.35 2.03 -5.77
N ILE A 100 9.72 1.13 -6.55
CA ILE A 100 8.55 1.47 -7.37
C ILE A 100 7.41 2.00 -6.50
N ARG A 101 7.14 1.34 -5.37
CA ARG A 101 6.11 1.78 -4.41
C ARG A 101 6.40 3.18 -3.88
N THR A 102 7.65 3.44 -3.52
CA THR A 102 8.08 4.75 -2.99
C THR A 102 7.94 5.84 -4.06
N ALA A 103 8.38 5.57 -5.28
CA ALA A 103 8.31 6.52 -6.39
C ALA A 103 6.85 6.87 -6.76
N LEU A 104 5.99 5.87 -6.89
CA LEU A 104 4.57 6.09 -7.20
C LEU A 104 3.87 6.88 -6.08
N ASN A 105 4.06 6.48 -4.82
CA ASN A 105 3.46 7.19 -3.69
C ASN A 105 3.98 8.62 -3.56
N TYR A 106 5.25 8.85 -3.89
CA TYR A 106 5.87 10.18 -3.91
C TYR A 106 5.29 11.07 -5.01
N PHE A 107 5.18 10.60 -6.25
CA PHE A 107 4.59 11.38 -7.35
C PHE A 107 3.13 11.75 -7.07
N LEU A 108 2.34 10.80 -6.60
CA LEU A 108 0.95 11.06 -6.21
C LEU A 108 0.86 12.12 -5.10
N SER A 109 1.79 12.09 -4.14
CA SER A 109 1.84 13.07 -3.04
C SER A 109 2.21 14.47 -3.52
N ILE A 110 2.95 14.62 -4.63
CA ILE A 110 3.29 15.91 -5.23
C ILE A 110 2.08 16.46 -5.99
N GLU A 111 1.48 15.66 -6.87
CA GLU A 111 0.33 16.07 -7.66
C GLU A 111 -0.82 16.56 -6.76
N MET A 112 -1.09 15.84 -5.68
CA MET A 112 -2.10 16.25 -4.69
C MET A 112 -1.77 17.58 -3.98
N LYS A 113 -0.49 17.88 -3.77
CA LYS A 113 -0.08 19.16 -3.16
C LYS A 113 -0.25 20.32 -4.13
N GLU A 114 0.10 20.12 -5.39
CA GLU A 114 -0.06 21.13 -6.45
C GLU A 114 -1.54 21.48 -6.65
N GLU A 115 -2.42 20.48 -6.71
CA GLU A 115 -3.87 20.70 -6.84
C GLU A 115 -4.42 21.50 -5.64
N SER A 116 -4.02 21.15 -4.42
CA SER A 116 -4.47 21.85 -3.20
C SER A 116 -3.96 23.30 -3.08
N ALA A 117 -2.81 23.61 -3.68
CA ALA A 117 -2.25 24.96 -3.69
C ALA A 117 -3.02 25.87 -4.67
N SER A 118 -3.37 25.35 -5.85
CA SER A 118 -4.15 26.09 -6.85
C SER A 118 -5.56 26.45 -6.37
N GLU A 119 -6.22 25.58 -5.61
CA GLU A 119 -7.54 25.86 -5.04
C GLU A 119 -7.52 26.96 -3.95
N HIS A 120 -6.38 27.18 -3.29
CA HIS A 120 -6.25 28.21 -2.25
C HIS A 120 -6.00 29.59 -2.86
N GLU A 121 -5.21 29.68 -3.93
CA GLU A 121 -4.97 30.94 -4.64
C GLU A 121 -6.24 31.43 -5.36
N GLU A 122 -7.03 30.53 -5.96
CA GLU A 122 -8.28 30.90 -6.64
C GLU A 122 -9.34 31.43 -5.65
N LYS A 123 -9.42 30.87 -4.44
CA LYS A 123 -10.35 31.34 -3.39
C LYS A 123 -9.95 32.69 -2.79
N VAL A 124 -8.65 32.94 -2.62
CA VAL A 124 -8.14 34.23 -2.11
C VAL A 124 -8.29 35.34 -3.16
N ALA A 125 -8.02 35.05 -4.44
CA ALA A 125 -8.21 36.00 -5.53
C ALA A 125 -9.69 36.35 -5.76
N ALA A 126 -10.59 35.37 -5.65
CA ALA A 126 -12.04 35.59 -5.77
C ALA A 126 -12.62 36.42 -4.60
N GLN A 127 -12.06 36.30 -3.39
CA GLN A 127 -12.48 37.11 -2.23
C GLN A 127 -12.02 38.56 -2.34
N ALA A 128 -10.80 38.82 -2.82
CA ALA A 128 -10.28 40.19 -2.97
C ALA A 128 -11.00 41.02 -4.05
N SER A 129 -11.62 40.37 -5.04
CA SER A 129 -12.36 41.06 -6.11
C SER A 129 -13.85 41.31 -5.80
N GLY A 130 -14.38 40.74 -4.72
CA GLY A 130 -15.78 40.88 -4.31
C GLY A 130 -16.05 42.02 -3.31
N GLU A 131 -15.01 42.69 -2.81
CA GLU A 131 -15.10 43.77 -1.83
C GLU A 131 -14.89 45.19 -2.44
N GLY A 132 -14.92 45.32 -3.77
CA GLY A 132 -14.73 46.57 -4.51
C GLY A 132 -16.02 47.24 -4.99
#